data_AF-A0A323U5N5-F1
#
_entry.id   AF-A0A323U5N5-F1
#
_cell.length_a   1.000
_cell.length_b   1.000
_cell.length_c   1.000
_cell.angle_alpha   90.00
_cell.angle_beta   90.00
_cell.angle_gamma   90.00
#
_symmetry.space_group_name_H-M   'P 1'
#
loop_
_entity.id
_entity.type
_entity.pdbx_description
1 polymer ?
#
loop_
_entity_poly.entity_id
_entity_poly.type
_entity_poly.pdbx_seq_one_letter_code
_entity_poly.pdbx_strand_id
1 'polypeptide(L)'
;MSVVGVFLAFFVLVGLLGLVNLWVNRKREAAFQAWLKEHLPEGVELEEFLRAAPYGYRLLLDRRAYGIWDKRTGDDTPVNTTKTEEEAQAWIIAATLNEQRNPS
;
A
#
# COMPACT_ATOMS: atom_id res chain seq x y z
N MET A 1 -1.63 41.16 10.91
CA MET A 1 -2.00 39.78 10.51
C MET A 1 -1.90 38.92 11.76
N SER A 2 -3.03 38.39 12.27
CA SER A 2 -3.04 37.69 13.56
C SER A 2 -2.37 36.33 13.42
N VAL A 3 -1.28 36.12 14.17
CA VAL A 3 -0.49 34.88 14.21
C VAL A 3 -1.39 33.66 14.42
N VAL A 4 -2.43 33.79 15.24
CA VAL A 4 -3.43 32.75 15.51
C VAL A 4 -4.16 32.29 14.25
N GLY A 5 -4.53 33.22 13.36
CA GLY A 5 -5.21 32.90 12.11
C GLY A 5 -4.31 32.11 11.14
N VAL A 6 -3.01 32.39 11.15
CA VAL A 6 -2.02 31.67 10.33
C VAL A 6 -1.87 30.22 10.82
N PHE A 7 -1.76 30.01 12.13
CA PHE A 7 -1.68 28.66 12.71
C PHE A 7 -2.96 27.84 12.47
N LEU A 8 -4.14 28.45 12.59
CA LEU A 8 -5.40 27.76 12.34
C LEU A 8 -5.53 27.33 10.88
N ALA A 9 -5.17 28.23 9.94
CA ALA A 9 -5.16 27.92 8.52
C ALA A 9 -4.18 26.78 8.21
N PHE A 10 -2.99 26.78 8.82
CA PHE A 10 -2.00 25.71 8.67
C PHE A 10 -2.54 24.36 9.17
N PHE A 11 -3.17 24.32 10.34
CA PHE A 11 -3.74 23.09 10.90
C PHE A 11 -4.85 22.51 10.01
N VAL A 12 -5.73 23.35 9.48
CA VAL A 12 -6.78 22.92 8.55
C VAL A 12 -6.16 22.34 7.27
N LEU A 13 -5.10 22.97 6.77
CA LEU A 13 -4.41 22.52 5.55
C LEU A 13 -3.71 21.16 5.74
N VAL A 14 -3.05 20.95 6.88
CA VAL A 14 -2.46 19.66 7.26
C VAL A 14 -3.53 18.60 7.44
N GLY A 15 -4.65 18.92 8.10
CA GLY A 15 -5.78 18.01 8.28
C GLY A 15 -6.39 17.57 6.94
N LEU A 16 -6.60 18.52 6.02
CA LEU A 16 -7.10 18.23 4.67
C LEU A 16 -6.13 17.35 3.88
N LEU A 17 -4.83 17.63 3.93
CA LEU A 17 -3.81 16.80 3.28
C LEU A 17 -3.81 15.36 3.82
N GLY A 18 -3.94 15.19 5.15
CA GLY A 18 -4.07 13.88 5.77
C GLY A 18 -5.32 13.13 5.31
N LEU A 19 -6.46 13.83 5.20
CA LEU A 19 -7.72 13.24 4.75
C LEU A 19 -7.64 12.75 3.30
N VAL A 20 -7.05 13.56 2.41
CA VAL A 20 -6.84 13.21 1.00
C VAL A 20 -5.93 11.99 0.89
N ASN A 21 -4.83 11.95 1.65
CA ASN A 21 -3.92 10.81 1.66
C ASN A 21 -4.62 9.51 2.10
N LEU A 22 -5.47 9.61 3.13
CA LEU A 22 -6.25 8.48 3.63
C LEU A 22 -7.27 7.98 2.60
N TRP A 23 -7.92 8.89 1.88
CA TRP A 23 -8.86 8.56 0.80
C TRP A 23 -8.17 7.88 -0.38
N VAL A 24 -7.00 8.38 -0.79
CA VAL A 24 -6.23 7.78 -1.88
C VAL A 24 -5.78 6.37 -1.51
N ASN A 25 -5.29 6.17 -0.29
CA ASN A 25 -4.89 4.84 0.20
C ASN A 25 -6.09 3.87 0.22
N ARG A 26 -7.24 4.30 0.72
CA ARG A 26 -8.46 3.48 0.70
C ARG A 26 -8.90 3.09 -0.71
N LYS A 27 -8.84 4.02 -1.68
CA LYS A 27 -9.18 3.71 -3.08
C LYS A 27 -8.22 2.70 -3.70
N ARG A 28 -6.91 2.84 -3.45
CA ARG A 28 -5.89 1.89 -3.93
C ARG A 28 -6.10 0.52 -3.32
N GLU A 29 -6.41 0.47 -2.03
CA GLU A 29 -6.67 -0.79 -1.33
C GLU A 29 -7.93 -1.48 -1.89
N ALA A 30 -8.99 -0.74 -2.18
CA ALA A 30 -10.17 -1.29 -2.85
C ALA A 30 -9.87 -1.80 -4.28
N ALA A 31 -9.07 -1.05 -5.05
CA ALA A 31 -8.64 -1.47 -6.38
C ALA A 31 -7.76 -2.73 -6.34
N PHE A 32 -6.84 -2.79 -5.38
CA PHE A 32 -5.98 -3.96 -5.16
C PHE A 32 -6.79 -5.19 -4.73
N GLN A 33 -7.76 -5.04 -3.82
CA GLN A 33 -8.65 -6.14 -3.42
C GLN A 33 -9.51 -6.63 -4.59
N ALA A 34 -10.00 -5.73 -5.44
CA ALA A 34 -10.74 -6.11 -6.64
C ALA A 34 -9.85 -6.89 -7.61
N TRP A 35 -8.63 -6.42 -7.84
CA TRP A 35 -7.64 -7.09 -8.68
C TRP A 35 -7.26 -8.48 -8.13
N LEU A 36 -7.03 -8.58 -6.81
CA LEU A 36 -6.78 -9.85 -6.12
C LEU A 36 -7.92 -10.84 -6.33
N LYS A 37 -9.18 -10.40 -6.20
CA LYS A 37 -10.34 -11.27 -6.41
C LYS A 37 -10.37 -11.89 -7.82
N GLU A 38 -9.83 -11.20 -8.82
CA GLU A 38 -9.75 -11.69 -10.20
C GLU A 38 -8.52 -12.57 -10.46
N HIS A 39 -7.43 -12.38 -9.72
CA HIS A 39 -6.12 -12.99 -10.00
C HIS A 39 -5.65 -14.00 -8.95
N LEU A 40 -6.39 -14.18 -7.86
CA LEU A 40 -6.11 -15.19 -6.85
C LEU A 40 -6.30 -16.61 -7.43
N PRO A 41 -5.40 -17.55 -7.14
CA PRO A 41 -5.54 -18.93 -7.58
C PRO A 41 -6.77 -19.62 -6.95
N GLU A 42 -7.34 -20.58 -7.67
CA GLU A 42 -8.50 -21.35 -7.20
C GLU A 42 -8.21 -21.99 -5.83
N GLY A 43 -9.08 -21.73 -4.85
CA GLY A 43 -8.98 -22.24 -3.48
C GLY A 43 -8.33 -21.31 -2.46
N VAL A 44 -7.86 -20.12 -2.85
CA VAL A 44 -7.37 -19.10 -1.90
C VAL A 44 -8.43 -18.03 -1.69
N GLU A 45 -8.96 -17.94 -0.47
CA GLU A 45 -9.92 -16.90 -0.09
C GLU A 45 -9.22 -15.55 0.08
N LEU A 46 -9.85 -14.49 -0.44
CA LEU A 46 -9.31 -13.12 -0.39
C LEU A 46 -9.04 -12.67 1.05
N GLU A 47 -9.93 -13.00 1.99
CA GLU A 47 -9.77 -12.62 3.40
C GLU A 47 -8.57 -13.31 4.05
N GLU A 48 -8.33 -14.59 3.73
CA GLU A 48 -7.19 -15.34 4.23
C GLU A 48 -5.88 -14.82 3.64
N PHE A 49 -5.88 -14.51 2.35
CA PHE A 49 -4.75 -13.88 1.68
C PHE A 49 -4.43 -12.51 2.26
N LEU A 50 -5.42 -11.62 2.43
CA LEU A 50 -5.21 -10.28 2.98
C LEU A 50 -4.75 -10.30 4.44
N ARG A 51 -5.19 -11.28 5.23
CA ARG A 51 -4.73 -11.47 6.60
C ARG A 51 -3.26 -11.89 6.65
N ALA A 52 -2.84 -12.69 5.68
CA ALA A 52 -1.47 -13.19 5.59
C ALA A 52 -0.52 -12.21 4.89
N ALA A 53 -1.02 -11.36 3.98
CA ALA A 53 -0.22 -10.48 3.12
C ALA A 53 0.56 -9.44 3.94
N PRO A 54 1.88 -9.64 4.13
CA PRO A 54 2.68 -8.72 4.94
C PRO A 54 3.13 -7.50 4.12
N TYR A 55 3.00 -7.57 2.79
CA TYR A 55 3.53 -6.57 1.89
C TYR A 55 2.45 -5.57 1.43
N GLY A 56 2.88 -4.35 1.16
CA GLY A 56 2.10 -3.32 0.48
C GLY A 56 2.97 -2.56 -0.52
N TYR A 57 2.34 -1.80 -1.42
CA TYR A 57 3.07 -1.00 -2.40
C TYR A 57 2.68 0.48 -2.32
N ARG A 58 3.61 1.35 -2.72
CA ARG A 58 3.41 2.80 -2.85
C ARG A 58 4.24 3.33 -4.02
N LEU A 59 3.80 4.44 -4.60
CA LEU A 59 4.53 5.10 -5.68
C LEU A 59 5.73 5.85 -5.11
N LEU A 60 6.92 5.56 -5.65
CA LEU A 60 8.14 6.32 -5.42
C LEU A 60 8.14 7.53 -6.36
N LEU A 61 7.86 8.71 -5.78
CA LEU A 61 7.70 9.97 -6.52
C LEU A 61 8.99 10.41 -7.23
N ASP A 62 10.16 10.00 -6.73
CA ASP A 62 11.46 10.31 -7.30
C ASP A 62 11.79 9.48 -8.56
N ARG A 63 11.33 8.22 -8.61
CA ARG A 63 11.76 7.23 -9.59
C ARG A 63 10.69 6.76 -10.57
N ARG A 64 9.45 7.25 -10.43
CA ARG A 64 8.28 6.73 -11.19
C ARG A 64 8.21 5.19 -11.14
N ALA A 65 8.55 4.65 -9.97
CA ALA A 65 8.57 3.22 -9.70
C ALA A 65 7.64 2.94 -8.53
N TYR A 66 7.19 1.71 -8.37
CA TYR A 66 6.44 1.29 -7.20
C TYR A 66 7.39 0.58 -6.25
N GLY A 67 7.54 1.13 -5.05
CA GLY A 67 8.21 0.43 -3.97
C GLY A 67 7.26 -0.60 -3.36
N ILE A 68 7.81 -1.68 -2.85
CA ILE A 68 7.11 -2.68 -2.07
C ILE A 68 7.71 -2.64 -0.67
N TRP A 69 6.88 -2.51 0.35
CA TRP A 69 7.29 -2.43 1.76
C TRP A 69 6.69 -3.58 2.56
N ASP A 70 7.44 -4.07 3.54
CA ASP A 70 6.93 -4.99 4.54
C ASP A 70 6.27 -4.20 5.67
N LYS A 71 4.97 -4.43 5.87
CA LYS A 71 4.15 -3.77 6.91
C LYS A 71 4.55 -4.21 8.32
N ARG A 72 5.24 -5.36 8.46
CA ARG A 72 5.65 -5.94 9.75
C ARG A 72 6.87 -5.24 10.33
N THR A 73 7.84 -4.90 9.48
CA THR A 73 9.14 -4.37 9.92
C THR A 73 9.08 -2.88 10.24
N GLY A 74 8.14 -2.15 9.63
CA GLY A 74 8.05 -0.69 9.78
C GLY A 74 9.26 0.05 9.21
N ASP A 75 10.08 -0.63 8.40
CA ASP A 75 11.22 -0.03 7.71
C ASP A 75 10.70 0.77 6.51
N ASP A 76 11.19 2.00 6.37
CA ASP A 76 10.86 2.87 5.22
C ASP A 76 11.65 2.50 3.97
N THR A 77 12.54 1.49 4.05
CA THR A 77 13.26 0.94 2.91
C THR A 77 12.39 -0.07 2.16
N PRO A 78 12.14 0.10 0.85
CA PRO A 78 11.37 -0.86 0.09
C PRO A 78 12.15 -2.18 -0.04
N VAL A 79 11.49 -3.31 0.27
CA VAL A 79 12.03 -4.67 0.07
C VAL A 79 12.26 -4.98 -1.41
N ASN A 80 11.47 -4.35 -2.29
CA ASN A 80 11.64 -4.45 -3.74
C ASN A 80 11.06 -3.22 -4.44
N THR A 81 11.41 -3.01 -5.71
CA THR A 81 10.86 -1.95 -6.56
C THR A 81 10.48 -2.47 -7.93
N THR A 82 9.29 -2.12 -8.41
CA THR A 82 8.78 -2.49 -9.74
C THR A 82 8.50 -1.25 -10.58
N LYS A 83 8.33 -1.42 -11.90
CA LYS A 83 8.08 -0.30 -12.82
C LYS A 83 6.60 0.02 -12.90
N THR A 84 5.73 -0.98 -12.80
CA THR A 84 4.28 -0.80 -12.85
C THR A 84 3.59 -1.23 -11.56
N GLU A 85 2.35 -0.78 -11.41
CA GLU A 85 1.50 -1.12 -10.27
C GLU A 85 1.16 -2.61 -10.30
N GLU A 86 0.84 -3.14 -11.47
CA GLU A 86 0.50 -4.55 -11.69
C GLU A 86 1.68 -5.47 -11.36
N GLU A 87 2.91 -5.07 -11.71
CA GLU A 87 4.12 -5.81 -11.33
C GLU A 87 4.30 -5.86 -9.81
N ALA A 88 4.02 -4.74 -9.11
CA ALA A 88 4.09 -4.72 -7.64
C ALA A 88 3.03 -5.66 -7.03
N GLN A 89 1.80 -5.60 -7.56
CA GLN A 89 0.70 -6.43 -7.09
C GLN A 89 0.96 -7.92 -7.32
N ALA A 90 1.44 -8.30 -8.50
CA ALA A 90 1.82 -9.67 -8.82
C ALA A 90 2.97 -10.17 -7.94
N TRP A 91 3.97 -9.33 -7.67
CA TRP A 91 5.04 -9.67 -6.75
C TRP A 91 4.51 -9.90 -5.32
N ILE A 92 3.59 -9.06 -4.84
CA ILE A 92 2.98 -9.21 -3.51
C ILE A 92 2.22 -10.53 -3.41
N ILE A 93 1.46 -10.92 -4.45
CA ILE A 93 0.83 -12.26 -4.51
C ILE A 93 1.89 -13.35 -4.40
N ALA A 94 2.89 -13.33 -5.27
CA ALA A 94 3.90 -14.38 -5.33
C ALA A 94 4.67 -14.51 -4.00
N ALA A 95 5.07 -13.40 -3.40
CA ALA A 95 5.78 -13.37 -2.12
C ALA A 95 4.88 -13.87 -0.98
N THR A 96 3.62 -13.44 -0.91
CA THR A 96 2.67 -13.86 0.14
C THR A 96 2.36 -15.35 0.03
N LEU A 97 2.09 -15.87 -1.17
CA LEU A 97 1.84 -17.29 -1.38
C LEU A 97 3.08 -18.14 -1.07
N ASN A 98 4.28 -17.62 -1.38
CA ASN A 98 5.52 -18.31 -1.06
C ASN A 98 5.77 -18.38 0.46
N GLU A 99 5.53 -17.30 1.20
CA GLU A 99 5.60 -17.31 2.68
C GLU A 99 4.54 -18.23 3.29
N GLN A 100 3.33 -18.32 2.74
CA GLN A 100 2.32 -19.27 3.20
C GLN A 100 2.73 -20.72 2.96
N ARG A 101 3.41 -21.00 1.84
CA ARG A 101 3.87 -22.35 1.49
C ARG A 101 5.11 -22.77 2.28
N ASN A 102 5.99 -21.81 2.60
CA ASN A 102 7.19 -22.00 3.40
C ASN A 102 7.19 -20.98 4.55
N PRO A 103 6.44 -21.24 5.64
CA PRO A 103 6.51 -20.40 6.82
C PRO A 103 7.91 -20.52 7.42
N SER A 104 8.69 -19.45 7.30
CA SER A 104 10.01 -19.30 7.94
C SER A 104 9.88 -19.18 9.45
#